data_AF-V8P7G5-F1
#
_entry.id   AF-V8P7G5-F1
#
_cell.length_a   1.000
_cell.length_b   1.000
_cell.length_c   1.000
_cell.angle_alpha   90.00
_cell.angle_beta   90.00
_cell.angle_gamma   90.00
#
_symmetry.space_group_name_H-M   'P 1'
#
loop_
_entity.id
_entity.type
_entity.pdbx_description
1 polymer ?
#
loop_
_entity_poly.entity_id
_entity_poly.type
_entity_poly.pdbx_seq_one_letter_code
_entity_poly.pdbx_strand_id
1 'polypeptide(L)'
;MKRALQQLGGHGGIRGVMWQLVRVNDLKVGTLVGTDKYGNKYYEDKRFFFGKHRWIHCMTEEPPTTHPPVSRKFIFQNHKMNESGTPKQYVPYSTTRKKIQEWVPPSTPSK
;
A
#
# COMPACT_ATOMS: atom_id res chain seq x y z
N MET A 1 21.06 21.34 -19.44
CA MET A 1 19.89 21.87 -20.20
C MET A 1 19.00 20.77 -20.80
N LYS A 2 19.49 19.90 -21.69
CA LYS A 2 18.66 18.87 -22.36
C LYS A 2 17.89 17.92 -21.42
N ARG A 3 18.52 17.49 -20.31
CA ARG A 3 17.87 16.61 -19.30
C ARG A 3 16.75 17.29 -18.52
N ALA A 4 16.88 18.58 -18.21
CA ALA A 4 15.85 19.34 -17.50
C ALA A 4 14.61 19.57 -18.38
N LEU A 5 14.82 19.83 -19.68
CA LEU A 5 13.73 19.89 -20.66
C LEU A 5 13.03 18.53 -20.83
N GLN A 6 13.79 17.44 -20.81
CA GLN A 6 13.23 16.08 -20.84
C GLN A 6 12.42 15.75 -19.59
N GLN A 7 12.83 16.26 -18.41
CA GLN A 7 12.06 16.13 -17.17
C GLN A 7 10.76 16.94 -17.20
N LEU A 8 10.80 18.17 -17.74
CA LEU A 8 9.61 18.99 -17.99
C LEU A 8 8.61 18.28 -18.90
N GLY A 9 9.08 17.68 -20.00
CA GLY A 9 8.24 16.90 -20.90
C GLY A 9 7.69 15.63 -20.24
N GLY A 10 8.54 14.90 -19.50
CA GLY A 10 8.20 13.61 -18.87
C GLY A 10 7.13 13.70 -17.78
N HIS A 11 7.01 14.84 -17.10
CA HIS A 11 5.96 15.07 -16.08
C HIS A 11 4.71 15.76 -16.62
N GLY A 12 4.58 15.98 -17.94
CA GLY A 12 3.40 16.65 -18.53
C GLY A 12 3.43 18.17 -18.37
N GLY A 13 4.62 18.76 -18.42
CA GLY A 13 4.85 20.22 -18.36
C GLY A 13 5.06 20.77 -16.95
N ILE A 14 5.16 22.10 -16.86
CA ILE A 14 5.50 22.82 -15.62
C ILE A 14 4.53 22.51 -14.48
N ARG A 15 3.23 22.38 -14.77
CA ARG A 15 2.21 22.05 -13.77
C ARG A 15 2.45 20.67 -13.15
N GLY A 16 2.79 19.68 -13.96
CA GLY A 16 3.06 18.32 -13.47
C GLY A 16 4.38 18.21 -12.72
N VAL A 17 5.42 18.92 -13.18
CA VAL A 17 6.69 19.07 -12.44
C VAL A 17 6.46 19.71 -11.07
N MET A 18 5.69 20.79 -11.00
CA MET A 18 5.38 21.46 -9.73
C MET A 18 4.58 20.55 -8.80
N TRP A 19 3.59 19.83 -9.33
CA TRP A 19 2.80 18.87 -8.55
C TRP A 19 3.70 17.74 -8.01
N GLN A 20 4.57 17.18 -8.85
CA GLN A 20 5.51 16.14 -8.48
C GLN A 20 6.48 16.61 -7.40
N LEU A 21 7.03 17.83 -7.53
CA LEU A 21 7.90 18.43 -6.52
C LEU A 21 7.19 18.53 -5.17
N VAL A 22 5.99 19.08 -5.13
CA VAL A 22 5.24 19.29 -3.87
C VAL A 22 4.89 17.98 -3.16
N ARG A 23 4.74 16.87 -3.90
CA ARG A 23 4.25 15.61 -3.32
C ARG A 23 5.24 14.48 -3.21
N VAL A 24 6.31 14.50 -3.99
CA VAL A 24 7.33 13.44 -4.01
C VAL A 24 8.71 14.00 -3.70
N ASN A 25 8.91 15.33 -3.73
CA ASN A 25 10.19 16.00 -3.52
C ASN A 25 11.32 15.48 -4.44
N ASP A 26 10.98 14.84 -5.57
CA ASP A 26 11.92 14.26 -6.51
C ASP A 26 11.41 14.41 -7.95
N LEU A 27 12.32 14.65 -8.89
CA LEU A 27 12.06 14.89 -10.32
C LEU A 27 12.61 13.78 -11.21
N LYS A 28 12.75 12.58 -10.65
CA LYS A 28 13.10 11.39 -11.42
C LYS A 28 11.97 11.06 -12.39
N VAL A 29 12.37 10.88 -13.64
CA VAL A 29 11.50 10.37 -14.71
C VAL A 29 11.86 8.92 -14.94
N GLY A 30 10.87 8.05 -15.01
CA GLY A 30 11.02 6.64 -15.37
C GLY A 30 9.91 6.20 -16.31
N THR A 31 10.09 5.03 -16.91
CA THR A 31 9.05 4.35 -17.69
C THR A 31 7.95 3.89 -16.75
N LEU A 32 6.69 4.22 -17.04
CA LEU A 32 5.54 3.74 -16.27
C LEU A 32 5.39 2.22 -16.51
N VAL A 33 5.65 1.43 -15.47
CA VAL A 33 5.54 -0.04 -15.50
C VAL A 33 4.11 -0.50 -15.27
N GLY A 34 3.38 0.20 -14.40
CA GLY A 34 2.01 -0.17 -14.08
C GLY A 34 1.34 0.78 -13.11
N THR A 35 0.04 0.62 -12.95
CA THR A 35 -0.77 1.31 -11.94
C THR A 35 -1.55 0.26 -11.16
N ASP A 36 -1.57 0.34 -9.83
CA ASP A 36 -2.44 -0.54 -9.04
C ASP A 36 -3.90 -0.05 -9.04
N LYS A 37 -4.79 -0.85 -8.46
CA LYS A 37 -6.21 -0.52 -8.27
C LYS A 37 -6.48 0.73 -7.42
N TYR A 38 -5.49 1.23 -6.68
CA TYR A 38 -5.60 2.44 -5.86
C TYR A 38 -5.06 3.68 -6.57
N GLY A 39 -4.61 3.55 -7.82
CA GLY A 39 -4.04 4.64 -8.60
C GLY A 39 -2.58 4.92 -8.28
N ASN A 40 -1.89 4.06 -7.51
CA ASN A 40 -0.45 4.18 -7.30
C ASN A 40 0.26 3.80 -8.59
N LYS A 41 1.09 4.71 -9.10
CA LYS A 41 1.85 4.53 -10.35
C LYS A 41 3.26 4.08 -10.04
N TYR A 42 3.71 3.03 -10.72
CA TYR A 42 5.04 2.45 -10.54
C TYR A 42 5.90 2.77 -11.77
N TYR A 43 7.03 3.41 -11.53
CA TYR A 43 7.97 3.83 -12.56
C TYR A 43 9.29 3.07 -12.42
N GLU A 44 9.89 2.66 -13.52
CA GLU A 44 11.21 2.01 -13.61
C GLU A 44 12.13 2.85 -14.48
N ASP A 45 13.37 3.07 -14.03
CA ASP A 45 14.42 3.64 -14.87
C ASP A 45 15.65 2.74 -14.84
N LYS A 46 15.94 2.14 -16.00
CA LYS A 46 17.01 1.16 -16.14
C LYS A 46 18.42 1.73 -16.15
N ARG A 47 18.53 3.06 -16.14
CA ARG A 47 19.82 3.77 -16.15
C ARG A 47 20.47 3.83 -14.77
N PHE A 48 19.70 3.56 -13.72
CA PHE A 48 20.23 3.52 -12.35
C PHE A 48 20.81 2.14 -12.03
N PHE A 49 21.89 2.11 -11.24
CA PHE A 49 22.57 0.89 -10.78
C PHE A 49 21.59 -0.18 -10.24
N PHE A 50 21.86 -1.46 -10.50
CA PHE A 50 21.07 -2.60 -10.03
C PHE A 50 20.83 -2.48 -8.52
N GLY A 51 19.55 -2.50 -8.11
CA GLY A 51 19.12 -2.22 -6.72
C GLY A 51 18.46 -0.84 -6.51
N LYS A 52 18.62 0.10 -7.45
CA LYS A 52 17.84 1.37 -7.50
C LYS A 52 16.70 1.35 -8.54
N HIS A 53 16.53 0.23 -9.26
CA HIS A 53 15.54 0.07 -10.34
C HIS A 53 14.07 0.03 -9.88
N ARG A 54 13.80 -0.31 -8.61
CA ARG A 54 12.44 -0.29 -8.04
C ARG A 54 12.45 0.52 -6.74
N TRP A 55 11.59 1.52 -6.65
CA TRP A 55 11.49 2.41 -5.49
C TRP A 55 10.86 1.77 -4.23
N ILE A 56 10.39 0.52 -4.30
CA ILE A 56 9.66 -0.12 -3.18
C ILE A 56 10.44 -1.33 -2.66
N HIS A 57 10.43 -2.51 -3.27
CA HIS A 57 11.27 -3.63 -2.80
C HIS A 57 11.69 -4.53 -3.98
N CYS A 58 12.99 -4.62 -4.24
CA CYS A 58 13.63 -5.35 -5.35
C CYS A 58 13.62 -6.88 -5.15
N MET A 59 12.46 -7.48 -4.87
CA MET A 59 12.35 -8.93 -4.63
C MET A 59 12.24 -9.74 -5.92
N THR A 60 11.74 -9.14 -7.00
CA THR A 60 11.53 -9.77 -8.31
C THR A 60 11.79 -8.77 -9.44
N GLU A 61 12.26 -9.24 -10.58
CA GLU A 61 12.40 -8.41 -11.80
C GLU A 61 11.02 -8.19 -12.46
N GLU A 62 10.14 -9.18 -12.33
CA GLU A 62 8.84 -9.19 -12.99
C GLU A 62 7.77 -8.43 -12.18
N PRO A 63 7.04 -7.48 -12.81
CA PRO A 63 5.92 -6.79 -12.17
C PRO A 63 4.65 -7.66 -12.17
N PRO A 64 3.72 -7.43 -11.23
CA PRO A 64 2.47 -8.18 -11.13
C PRO A 64 1.54 -7.98 -12.35
N THR A 65 1.83 -7.01 -13.21
CA THR A 65 1.13 -6.81 -14.50
C THR A 65 1.49 -7.90 -15.51
N THR A 66 2.75 -8.33 -15.54
CA THR A 66 3.23 -9.38 -16.44
C THR A 66 3.01 -10.77 -15.81
N HIS A 67 3.21 -10.87 -14.50
CA HIS A 67 3.06 -12.11 -13.74
C HIS A 67 2.10 -11.89 -12.57
N PRO A 68 0.78 -11.99 -12.81
CA PRO A 68 -0.20 -11.75 -11.75
C PRO A 68 -0.06 -12.80 -10.65
N PRO A 69 -0.27 -12.42 -9.38
CA PRO A 69 -0.23 -13.36 -8.28
C PRO A 69 -1.37 -14.38 -8.42
N VAL A 70 -1.10 -15.62 -8.00
CA VAL A 70 -2.10 -16.70 -8.01
C VAL A 70 -3.29 -16.32 -7.14
N SER A 71 -4.48 -16.24 -7.74
CA SER A 71 -5.71 -15.93 -7.02
C SER A 71 -6.11 -17.09 -6.09
N ARG A 72 -6.40 -16.78 -4.83
CA ARG A 72 -6.89 -17.74 -3.83
C ARG A 72 -8.10 -17.19 -3.09
N LYS A 73 -9.01 -18.07 -2.67
CA LYS A 73 -10.29 -17.73 -2.03
C LYS A 73 -10.14 -16.88 -0.75
N PHE A 74 -9.04 -17.05 -0.03
CA PHE A 74 -8.78 -16.34 1.24
C PHE A 74 -7.96 -15.06 1.07
N ILE A 75 -7.47 -14.76 -0.14
CA ILE A 75 -6.69 -13.54 -0.36
C ILE A 75 -7.65 -12.35 -0.38
N PHE A 76 -7.34 -11.35 0.45
CA PHE A 76 -8.08 -10.10 0.48
C PHE A 76 -7.99 -9.39 -0.88
N GLN A 77 -9.13 -9.32 -1.56
CA GLN A 77 -9.25 -8.61 -2.83
C GLN A 77 -9.06 -7.10 -2.67
N ASN A 78 -9.44 -6.54 -1.52
CA ASN A 78 -9.24 -5.15 -1.14
C ASN A 78 -8.15 -5.07 -0.07
N HIS A 79 -7.01 -4.48 -0.42
CA HIS A 79 -5.95 -4.12 0.51
C HIS A 79 -6.46 -3.01 1.45
N LYS A 80 -6.11 -3.16 2.72
CA LYS A 80 -6.45 -2.25 3.80
C LYS A 80 -5.15 -1.60 4.24
N MET A 81 -5.04 -0.28 4.07
CA MET A 81 -3.86 0.48 4.49
C MET A 81 -3.70 0.44 6.01
N ASN A 82 -2.58 0.97 6.53
CA ASN A 82 -2.40 1.10 7.97
C ASN A 82 -3.51 1.95 8.59
N GLU A 83 -4.24 1.37 9.54
CA GLU A 83 -5.37 2.01 10.23
C GLU A 83 -5.06 2.40 11.68
N SER A 84 -3.79 2.35 12.10
CA SER A 84 -3.38 2.85 13.41
C SER A 84 -3.82 4.31 13.61
N GLY A 85 -4.39 4.63 14.79
CA GLY A 85 -4.90 5.97 15.10
C GLY A 85 -6.28 6.30 14.51
N THR A 86 -6.93 5.35 13.82
CA THR A 86 -8.30 5.49 13.34
C THR A 86 -9.28 4.66 14.19
N PRO A 87 -10.60 4.91 14.14
CA PRO A 87 -11.59 4.07 14.82
C PRO A 87 -11.60 2.60 14.39
N LYS A 88 -10.97 2.26 13.25
CA LYS A 88 -10.89 0.89 12.73
C LYS A 88 -9.58 0.18 13.09
N GLN A 89 -8.74 0.80 13.92
CA GLN A 89 -7.48 0.23 14.38
C GLN A 89 -7.68 -1.13 15.07
N TYR A 90 -6.63 -1.96 15.03
CA TYR A 90 -6.63 -3.23 15.75
C TYR A 90 -6.63 -3.00 17.27
N VAL A 91 -7.59 -3.61 17.97
CA VAL A 91 -7.66 -3.63 19.43
C VAL A 91 -7.55 -5.09 19.89
N PRO A 92 -6.54 -5.46 20.69
CA PRO A 92 -6.37 -6.83 21.14
C PRO A 92 -7.48 -7.21 22.11
N TYR A 93 -7.98 -8.44 22.00
CA TYR A 93 -8.95 -9.04 22.91
C TYR A 93 -8.62 -10.52 23.15
N SER A 94 -9.17 -11.09 24.23
CA SER A 94 -9.05 -12.53 24.48
C SER A 94 -9.83 -13.30 23.43
N THR A 95 -9.13 -14.14 22.65
CA THR A 95 -9.77 -15.09 21.72
C THR A 95 -10.28 -16.35 22.43
N THR A 96 -10.11 -16.43 23.76
CA THR A 96 -10.56 -17.55 24.59
C THR A 96 -11.90 -17.24 25.26
N ARG A 97 -12.73 -18.28 25.44
CA ARG A 97 -13.99 -18.20 26.18
C ARG A 97 -13.73 -18.26 27.70
N LYS A 98 -14.68 -17.78 28.50
CA LYS A 98 -14.64 -17.88 29.97
C LYS A 98 -14.56 -19.35 30.38
N LYS A 99 -13.57 -19.69 31.21
CA LYS A 99 -13.34 -21.08 31.67
C LYS A 99 -14.30 -21.52 32.77
N ILE A 100 -14.62 -20.61 33.70
CA ILE A 100 -15.46 -20.91 34.86
C ILE A 100 -16.82 -20.26 34.64
N GLN A 101 -17.89 -21.04 34.71
CA GLN A 101 -19.24 -20.52 34.67
C GLN A 101 -19.66 -20.12 36.08
N GLU A 102 -20.23 -18.93 36.22
CA GLU A 102 -20.77 -18.45 37.49
C GLU A 102 -22.16 -19.05 37.72
N TRP A 103 -22.46 -19.39 38.95
CA TRP A 103 -23.82 -19.69 39.33
C TRP A 103 -24.63 -18.39 39.36
N VAL A 104 -25.77 -18.37 38.67
CA VAL A 104 -26.70 -17.24 38.67
C VAL A 104 -27.78 -17.51 39.73
N PRO A 105 -27.93 -16.67 40.76
CA PRO A 105 -28.93 -16.90 41.80
C PRO A 105 -30.35 -16.79 41.26
N PRO A 106 -31.30 -17.57 41.81
CA PRO A 106 -32.70 -17.37 41.52
C PRO A 106 -33.14 -16.00 42.05
N SER A 107 -33.87 -15.24 41.24
CA SER A 107 -34.39 -13.91 41.60
C SER A 107 -35.63 -13.97 42.50
N THR A 108 -36.15 -15.17 42.78
CA THR A 108 -37.32 -15.35 43.62
C THR A 108 -36.97 -15.11 45.09
N PRO A 109 -37.79 -14.35 45.84
CA PRO A 109 -37.58 -14.14 47.27
C PRO A 109 -37.65 -15.47 48.03
N SER A 110 -36.81 -15.63 49.06
CA SER A 110 -36.91 -16.75 50.00
C SER A 110 -38.26 -16.67 50.70
N LYS A 111 -38.95 -17.82 50.75
CA LYS A 111 -40.14 -17.99 51.58
C LYS A 111 -39.78 -18.05 53.05
#